data_AF-A0A2V6WG29-F1
#
_entry.id   AF-A0A2V6WG29-F1
#
_cell.length_a   1.000
_cell.length_b   1.000
_cell.length_c   1.000
_cell.angle_alpha   90.00
_cell.angle_beta   90.00
_cell.angle_gamma   90.00
#
_symmetry.space_group_name_H-M   'P 1'
#
loop_
_entity.id
_entity.type
_entity.pdbx_description
1 polymer ?
#
loop_
_entity_poly.entity_id
_entity_poly.type
_entity_poly.pdbx_seq_one_letter_code
_entity_poly.pdbx_strand_id
1 'polypeptide(L)' 'ETELANPDFPALARAFGAAGERVESLDALGGLLARALAAKGPTVLELPMAVEPPWEL' A
#
# COMPACT_ATOMS: atom_id res chain seq x y z
N GLU A 1 -0.38 23.92 12.16
CA GLU A 1 0.27 23.01 11.19
C GLU A 1 -0.14 21.58 11.54
N THR A 2 -0.56 20.79 10.56
CA THR A 2 -0.88 19.37 10.74
C THR A 2 0.01 18.59 9.79
N GLU A 3 1.17 18.17 10.26
CA GLU A 3 2.00 17.20 9.56
C GLU A 3 1.27 15.85 9.56
N LEU A 4 0.74 15.45 8.40
CA LEU A 4 0.12 14.16 8.20
C LEU A 4 1.18 13.20 7.65
N ALA A 5 1.67 12.31 8.52
CA ALA A 5 2.49 11.19 8.09
C ALA A 5 1.58 9.98 7.84
N ASN A 6 1.75 9.33 6.68
CA ASN A 6 1.11 8.06 6.42
C ASN A 6 1.64 7.00 7.40
N PRO A 7 0.77 6.16 8.00
CA PRO A 7 1.21 5.03 8.81
C PRO A 7 1.83 3.94 7.93
N ASP A 8 2.46 2.94 8.57
CA ASP A 8 2.80 1.69 7.90
C ASP A 8 1.51 0.92 7.57
N PHE A 9 0.98 1.14 6.36
CA PHE A 9 -0.26 0.52 5.90
C PHE A 9 -0.19 -1.01 5.85
N PRO A 10 0.90 -1.64 5.38
CA PRO A 10 1.07 -3.09 5.47
C PRO A 10 0.98 -3.63 6.90
N ALA A 11 1.62 -2.98 7.88
CA ALA A 11 1.53 -3.37 9.27
C ALA A 11 0.10 -3.18 9.82
N LEU A 12 -0.55 -2.07 9.47
CA LEU A 12 -1.93 -1.80 9.84
C LEU A 12 -2.87 -2.89 9.31
N ALA A 13 -2.75 -3.29 8.05
CA ALA A 13 -3.55 -4.36 7.47
C ALA A 13 -3.40 -5.68 8.25
N ARG A 14 -2.15 -6.04 8.57
CA ARG A 14 -1.85 -7.25 9.35
C ARG A 14 -2.44 -7.21 10.76
N ALA A 15 -2.48 -6.04 11.41
CA ALA A 15 -3.10 -5.86 12.72
C ALA A 15 -4.61 -6.15 12.73
N PHE A 16 -5.29 -6.01 11.58
CA PHE A 16 -6.70 -6.34 11.38
C PHE A 16 -6.92 -7.72 10.75
N GLY A 17 -5.88 -8.55 10.63
CA GLY A 17 -5.97 -9.90 10.07
C GLY A 17 -6.01 -9.95 8.53
N ALA A 18 -5.73 -8.84 7.85
CA ALA A 18 -5.57 -8.79 6.41
C ALA A 18 -4.11 -9.04 6.00
N ALA A 19 -3.89 -9.41 4.73
CA ALA A 19 -2.55 -9.39 4.17
C ALA A 19 -2.10 -7.95 3.89
N GLY A 20 -0.80 -7.70 3.98
CA GLY A 20 -0.21 -6.39 3.72
C GLY A 20 1.17 -6.55 3.08
N GLU A 21 1.44 -5.84 1.99
CA GLU A 21 2.74 -5.83 1.30
C GLU A 21 3.06 -4.42 0.77
N ARG A 22 4.32 -3.99 0.84
CA ARG A 22 4.81 -2.78 0.16
C ARG A 22 5.37 -3.18 -1.21
N VAL A 23 5.05 -2.39 -2.23
CA VAL A 23 5.54 -2.58 -3.59
C VAL A 23 6.86 -1.84 -3.75
N GLU A 24 7.96 -2.58 -3.88
CA GLU A 24 9.32 -2.03 -3.99
C GLU A 24 9.66 -1.52 -5.41
N SER A 25 8.98 -2.03 -6.43
CA SER A 25 9.16 -1.61 -7.83
C SER A 25 7.96 -1.95 -8.71
N LEU A 26 7.85 -1.28 -9.86
CA LEU A 26 6.81 -1.58 -10.85
C LEU A 26 6.95 -3.00 -11.42
N ASP A 27 8.17 -3.52 -11.57
CA ASP A 27 8.41 -4.89 -12.03
C ASP A 27 7.84 -5.95 -11.06
N ALA A 28 7.85 -5.65 -9.76
CA ALA A 28 7.29 -6.54 -8.74
C ALA A 28 5.75 -6.51 -8.70
N LEU A 29 5.13 -5.43 -9.18
CA LEU A 29 3.69 -5.17 -9.02
C LEU A 29 2.83 -6.27 -9.63
N GLY A 30 3.15 -6.74 -10.83
CA GLY A 30 2.36 -7.78 -11.50
C GLY A 30 2.30 -9.08 -10.68
N GLY A 31 3.44 -9.51 -10.14
CA GLY A 31 3.52 -10.70 -9.29
C GLY A 31 2.83 -10.51 -7.94
N LEU A 32 2.97 -9.34 -7.33
CA LEU A 32 2.29 -8.97 -6.09
C LEU A 32 0.76 -8.97 -6.26
N LEU A 33 0.26 -8.37 -7.33
CA LEU A 33 -1.16 -8.30 -7.63
C LEU A 33 -1.75 -9.70 -7.86
N ALA A 34 -1.05 -10.54 -8.62
CA ALA A 34 -1.49 -11.92 -8.85
C ALA A 34 -1.61 -12.72 -7.53
N ARG A 35 -0.64 -12.56 -6.61
CA ARG A 35 -0.69 -13.19 -5.28
C ARG A 35 -1.85 -12.64 -4.43
N ALA A 36 -2.02 -11.33 -4.41
CA ALA A 36 -3.07 -10.66 -3.65
C ALA A 36 -4.47 -11.11 -4.09
N LEU A 37 -4.69 -11.25 -5.40
CA LEU A 37 -5.96 -11.72 -5.97
C LEU A 37 -6.23 -13.21 -5.67
N ALA A 38 -5.18 -14.03 -5.55
CA ALA A 38 -5.31 -15.43 -5.19
C ALA A 38 -5.42 -15.68 -3.67
N ALA A 39 -5.06 -14.68 -2.85
CA ALA A 39 -5.12 -14.77 -1.41
C ALA A 39 -6.57 -14.81 -0.90
N LYS A 40 -6.78 -15.47 0.24
CA LYS A 40 -8.07 -15.46 0.91
C LYS A 40 -8.16 -14.22 1.80
N GLY A 41 -9.20 -13.42 1.57
CA GLY A 41 -9.50 -12.25 2.39
C GLY A 41 -8.84 -10.96 1.89
N PRO A 42 -9.00 -9.86 2.63
CA PRO A 42 -8.50 -8.56 2.22
C PRO A 42 -6.97 -8.53 2.13
N THR A 43 -6.46 -7.85 1.12
CA THR A 43 -5.03 -7.58 0.95
C THR A 43 -4.81 -6.09 0.69
N VAL A 44 -3.88 -5.49 1.42
CA VAL A 44 -3.42 -4.11 1.19
C VAL A 44 -2.07 -4.14 0.50
N LEU A 45 -2.00 -3.58 -0.70
CA LEU A 45 -0.74 -3.30 -1.39
C LEU A 45 -0.45 -1.81 -1.25
N GLU A 46 0.65 -1.46 -0.62
CA GLU A 46 1.11 -0.07 -0.53
C GLU A 46 2.01 0.25 -1.73
N LEU A 47 1.60 1.22 -2.53
CA LEU A 47 2.36 1.73 -3.67
C LEU A 47 2.90 3.12 -3.33
N PRO A 48 4.20 3.26 -3.02
CA PRO A 48 4.80 4.57 -2.81
C PRO A 48 4.71 5.39 -4.10
N MET A 49 3.96 6.49 -4.06
CA MET A 49 3.87 7.44 -5.17
C MET A 49 4.27 8.82 -4.66
N ALA A 50 5.14 9.50 -5.40
CA ALA A 50 5.31 10.94 -5.22
C ALA A 50 4.05 11.61 -5.79
N VAL A 51 3.21 12.14 -4.91
CA VAL A 51 2.04 12.91 -5.31
C VAL A 51 2.41 14.37 -5.11
N GLU A 52 2.41 15.17 -6.18
CA GLU A 52 2.43 16.63 -6.02
C GLU A 52 1.09 17.05 -5.42
N PRO A 53 1.08 17.73 -4.27
CA PRO A 53 -0.16 18.10 -3.62
C PRO A 53 -0.99 19.05 -4.50
N PRO A 54 -2.27 18.71 -4.80
CA PRO A 54 -3.09 19.48 -5.74
C PRO A 54 -3.58 20.82 -5.18
N TRP A 55 -3.26 21.16 -3.93
CA TRP A 55 -3.68 22.38 -3.25
C TRP A 55 -2.67 23.53 -3.34
N GLU A 56 -1.60 23.37 -4.13
CA GLU A 56 -0.62 24.43 -4.42
C GLU A 56 -0.80 25.11 -5.80
N LEU A 57 -1.91 24.83 -6.51
CA LEU A 57 -2.31 25.51 -7.77
C LEU A 57 -3.13 26.78 -7.54
#